data_AF-A0A5C5VMY4-F1
#
_entry.id   AF-A0A5C5VMY4-F1
#
_cell.length_a   1.000
_cell.length_b   1.000
_cell.length_c   1.000
_cell.angle_alpha   90.00
_cell.angle_beta   90.00
_cell.angle_gamma   90.00
#
_symmetry.space_group_name_H-M   'P 1'
#
loop_
_entity.id
_entity.type
_entity.pdbx_description
1 polymer ?
#
loop_
_entity_poly.entity_id
_entity_poly.type
_entity_poly.pdbx_seq_one_letter_code
_entity_poly.pdbx_strand_id
1 'polypeptide(L)'
;MSSDDQQRSDDHQPDFDPALLDLHLGRLSPPEADALRIRILSDRNLSQQSAALAEVFAALQSHAPQPPADLAQRIAARIAAAPVLKVARADDRAVESLEREPHRIFRFGSMRDILAAAAAIVFIVGVGIPGVLSVRERNMRIDCSRNLQLLGQGVQQYASVFNSSLPFAGWNPSWSWRRSDDPSVQTQPNRRHMYKLLAGSTVNDPRLFICPARDHVPMRKDDIARRTDFAESKNISYAYFNMAGRRPTLADDPSLPILSDDNPLFDDGLPLYDLRRYTLSDAAQANSRAHRGVGQNVLSLDGHVRFMTSPNVGVAGDNIWTLSNVADYTGHEGPQSATDAQLLK
;
A
#
# COMPACT_ATOMS: atom_id res chain seq x y z
N MET A 1 -1.69 59.40 -9.21
CA MET A 1 -0.79 58.98 -8.12
C MET A 1 -1.70 58.73 -6.93
N SER A 2 -2.34 57.56 -6.81
CA SER A 2 -1.76 56.26 -6.37
C SER A 2 -0.89 56.48 -5.13
N SER A 3 -1.20 55.94 -3.95
CA SER A 3 -1.77 54.62 -3.69
C SER A 3 -2.47 54.59 -2.33
N ASP A 4 -3.75 54.19 -2.30
CA ASP A 4 -4.40 53.67 -1.09
C ASP A 4 -4.03 52.19 -0.97
N ASP A 5 -3.30 51.86 0.08
CA ASP A 5 -2.81 50.53 0.40
C ASP A 5 -3.95 49.73 1.05
N GLN A 6 -4.78 49.08 0.23
CA GLN A 6 -5.79 48.12 0.68
C GLN A 6 -5.12 46.78 1.04
N GLN A 7 -4.82 46.63 2.32
CA GLN A 7 -4.55 45.34 2.95
C GLN A 7 -5.85 44.51 2.96
N ARG A 8 -6.05 43.70 1.91
CA ARG A 8 -7.04 42.61 1.91
C ARG A 8 -6.57 41.56 2.91
N SER A 9 -7.28 41.44 4.03
CA SER A 9 -7.21 40.27 4.89
C SER A 9 -7.77 39.07 4.12
N ASP A 10 -6.91 38.09 3.80
CA ASP A 10 -7.32 36.78 3.33
C ASP A 10 -8.16 36.11 4.43
N ASP A 11 -9.48 36.09 4.21
CA ASP A 11 -10.46 35.38 5.02
C ASP A 11 -10.29 33.89 4.75
N HIS A 12 -9.33 33.26 5.42
CA HIS A 12 -9.07 31.83 5.33
C HIS A 12 -10.22 31.08 6.02
N GLN A 13 -11.24 30.72 5.25
CA GLN A 13 -12.29 29.81 5.69
C GLN A 13 -11.62 28.56 6.27
N PRO A 14 -11.92 28.17 7.52
CA PRO A 14 -11.29 27.00 8.11
C PRO A 14 -11.69 25.75 7.32
N ASP A 15 -10.67 25.12 6.72
CA ASP A 15 -10.84 23.87 5.98
C ASP A 15 -11.40 22.78 6.90
N PHE A 16 -12.33 21.98 6.37
CA PHE A 16 -12.99 20.93 7.13
C PHE A 16 -12.02 19.76 7.33
N ASP A 17 -11.86 19.26 8.56
CA ASP A 17 -11.00 18.10 8.83
C ASP A 17 -11.77 16.79 8.55
N PRO A 18 -11.45 16.05 7.46
CA PRO A 18 -12.17 14.84 7.09
C PRO A 18 -12.03 13.70 8.13
N ALA A 19 -11.02 13.76 9.01
CA ALA A 19 -10.84 12.76 10.06
C ALA A 19 -11.97 12.82 11.12
N LEU A 20 -12.64 13.96 11.28
CA LEU A 20 -13.80 14.10 12.17
C LEU A 20 -14.97 13.23 11.73
N LEU A 21 -15.20 13.11 10.42
CA LEU A 21 -16.24 12.25 9.87
C LEU A 21 -15.93 10.77 10.13
N ASP A 22 -14.66 10.36 9.93
CA ASP A 22 -14.21 9.00 10.22
C ASP A 22 -14.34 8.67 11.72
N LEU A 23 -14.10 9.64 12.62
CA LEU A 23 -14.31 9.46 14.05
C LEU A 23 -15.77 9.16 14.40
N HIS A 24 -16.72 9.98 13.90
CA HIS A 24 -18.15 9.82 14.16
C HIS A 24 -18.74 8.55 13.55
N LEU A 25 -18.19 8.08 12.44
CA LEU A 25 -18.58 6.83 11.80
C LEU A 25 -17.91 5.59 12.43
N GLY A 26 -17.06 5.76 13.45
CA GLY A 26 -16.34 4.65 14.10
C GLY A 26 -15.30 3.99 13.19
N ARG A 27 -14.72 4.73 12.25
CA ARG A 27 -13.81 4.22 11.20
C ARG A 27 -12.32 4.39 11.54
N LEU A 28 -11.99 4.96 12.69
CA LEU A 28 -10.62 5.12 13.18
C LEU A 28 -10.22 3.96 14.09
N SER A 29 -8.94 3.55 14.07
CA SER A 29 -8.43 2.62 15.07
C SER A 29 -8.49 3.25 16.47
N PRO A 30 -8.52 2.46 17.57
CA PRO A 30 -8.55 3.00 18.92
C PRO A 30 -7.49 4.08 19.21
N PRO A 31 -6.19 3.89 18.86
CA PRO A 31 -5.19 4.93 19.13
C PRO A 31 -5.37 6.19 18.27
N GLU A 32 -5.80 6.07 17.02
CA GLU A 32 -6.08 7.24 16.15
C GLU A 32 -7.31 8.02 16.64
N ALA A 33 -8.35 7.32 17.07
CA ALA A 33 -9.56 7.93 17.63
C ALA A 33 -9.26 8.71 18.90
N ASP A 34 -8.43 8.15 19.79
CA ASP A 34 -8.06 8.81 21.06
C ASP A 34 -7.17 10.02 20.82
N ALA A 35 -6.20 9.94 19.91
CA ALA A 35 -5.38 11.08 19.51
C ALA A 35 -6.23 12.22 18.93
N LEU A 36 -7.22 11.90 18.08
CA LEU A 36 -8.11 12.91 17.50
C LEU A 36 -9.07 13.50 18.54
N ARG A 37 -9.59 12.71 19.47
CA ARG A 37 -10.41 13.21 20.59
C ARG A 37 -9.64 14.20 21.46
N ILE A 38 -8.37 13.92 21.75
CA ILE A 38 -7.50 14.85 22.48
C ILE A 38 -7.35 16.17 21.70
N ARG A 39 -7.11 16.11 20.39
CA ARG A 39 -7.03 17.30 19.52
C ARG A 39 -8.32 18.12 19.53
N ILE A 40 -9.48 17.46 19.48
CA ILE A 40 -10.81 18.11 19.55
C ILE A 40 -10.99 18.87 20.86
N LEU A 41 -10.45 18.37 21.98
CA LEU A 41 -10.53 19.08 23.27
C LEU A 41 -9.67 20.34 23.31
N SER A 42 -8.54 20.35 22.59
CA SER A 42 -7.61 21.47 22.56
C SER A 42 -7.90 22.53 21.48
N ASP A 43 -8.64 22.16 20.44
CA ASP A 43 -8.92 23.02 19.28
C ASP A 43 -10.40 23.39 19.19
N ARG A 44 -10.69 24.69 19.36
CA ARG A 44 -12.05 25.22 19.33
C ARG A 44 -12.74 25.01 17.98
N ASN A 45 -12.00 25.07 16.88
CA ASN A 45 -12.54 24.91 15.54
C ASN A 45 -12.95 23.44 15.31
N LEU A 46 -12.06 22.50 15.62
CA LEU A 46 -12.37 21.07 15.53
C LEU A 46 -13.51 20.66 16.48
N SER A 47 -13.59 21.26 17.66
CA SER A 47 -14.72 21.06 18.59
C SER A 47 -16.05 21.50 17.98
N GLN A 48 -16.11 22.68 17.35
CA GLN A 48 -17.32 23.16 16.68
C GLN A 48 -17.73 22.28 15.49
N GLN A 49 -16.76 21.90 14.64
CA GLN A 49 -17.02 21.01 13.50
C GLN A 49 -17.53 19.63 13.97
N SER A 50 -16.93 19.07 15.03
CA SER A 50 -17.33 17.78 15.59
C SER A 50 -18.74 17.83 16.21
N ALA A 51 -19.09 18.92 16.90
CA ALA A 51 -20.42 19.11 17.46
C ALA A 51 -21.49 19.21 16.36
N ALA A 52 -21.21 19.95 15.28
CA ALA A 52 -22.12 20.05 14.13
C ALA A 52 -22.36 18.69 13.46
N LEU A 53 -21.32 17.87 13.29
CA LEU A 53 -21.47 16.50 12.78
C LEU A 53 -22.31 15.62 13.71
N ALA A 54 -22.11 15.73 15.03
CA ALA A 54 -22.88 14.97 16.01
C ALA A 54 -24.38 15.29 15.92
N GLU A 55 -24.74 16.56 15.75
CA GLU A 55 -26.13 17.01 15.59
C GLU A 55 -26.76 16.43 14.31
N VAL A 56 -26.05 16.47 13.19
CA VAL A 56 -26.51 15.89 11.92
C VAL A 56 -26.71 14.37 12.04
N PHE A 57 -25.77 13.65 12.66
CA PHE A 57 -25.91 12.21 12.86
C PHE A 57 -27.05 11.85 13.80
N ALA A 58 -27.28 12.63 14.86
CA ALA A 58 -28.42 12.46 15.74
C ALA A 58 -29.75 12.63 14.99
N ALA A 59 -29.85 13.65 14.13
CA ALA A 59 -31.01 13.86 13.27
C ALA A 59 -31.22 12.68 12.29
N LEU A 60 -30.16 12.16 11.68
CA LEU A 60 -30.25 10.99 10.78
C LEU A 60 -30.68 9.71 11.51
N GLN A 61 -30.16 9.47 12.72
CA GLN A 61 -30.55 8.31 13.54
C GLN A 61 -32.02 8.38 13.97
N SER A 62 -32.58 9.58 14.17
CA SER A 62 -34.01 9.74 14.45
C SER A 62 -34.92 9.28 13.31
N HIS A 63 -34.39 9.23 12.08
CA HIS A 63 -35.07 8.74 10.89
C HIS A 63 -34.67 7.29 10.58
N ALA A 64 -35.03 6.36 11.46
CA ALA A 64 -34.82 4.92 11.28
C ALA A 64 -36.12 4.24 10.78
N PRO A 65 -36.41 4.23 9.47
CA PRO A 65 -37.56 3.53 8.93
C PRO A 65 -37.42 2.03 9.22
N GLN A 66 -38.52 1.38 9.60
CA GLN A 66 -38.49 -0.08 9.76
C GLN A 66 -38.21 -0.74 8.41
N PRO A 67 -37.18 -1.60 8.32
CA PRO A 67 -36.89 -2.30 7.08
C PRO A 67 -38.05 -3.24 6.72
N PRO A 68 -38.34 -3.43 5.43
CA PRO A 68 -39.29 -4.45 4.98
C PRO A 68 -38.90 -5.84 5.52
N ALA A 69 -39.89 -6.63 5.95
CA ALA A 69 -39.67 -7.93 6.59
C ALA A 69 -38.91 -8.93 5.70
N ASP A 70 -38.98 -8.77 4.38
CA ASP A 70 -38.34 -9.62 3.37
C ASP A 70 -36.94 -9.14 2.97
N LEU A 71 -36.45 -8.01 3.50
CA LEU A 71 -35.19 -7.39 3.08
C LEU A 71 -34.00 -8.35 3.25
N ALA A 72 -33.90 -9.02 4.39
CA ALA A 72 -32.81 -9.95 4.67
C ALA A 72 -32.83 -11.14 3.69
N GLN A 73 -34.01 -11.69 3.41
CA GLN A 73 -34.19 -12.77 2.43
C GLN A 73 -33.86 -12.33 1.01
N ARG A 74 -34.25 -11.11 0.62
CA ARG A 74 -33.90 -10.54 -0.68
C ARG A 74 -32.41 -10.30 -0.83
N ILE A 75 -31.74 -9.80 0.20
CA ILE A 75 -30.27 -9.62 0.21
C ILE A 75 -29.58 -10.98 0.10
N ALA A 76 -29.98 -11.97 0.91
CA ALA A 76 -29.42 -13.32 0.85
C ALA A 76 -29.61 -13.97 -0.52
N ALA A 77 -30.81 -13.87 -1.09
CA ALA A 77 -31.10 -14.35 -2.44
C ALA A 77 -30.26 -13.62 -3.50
N ARG A 78 -30.06 -12.30 -3.35
CA ARG A 78 -29.20 -11.50 -4.25
C ARG A 78 -27.74 -11.90 -4.14
N ILE A 79 -27.23 -12.18 -2.93
CA ILE A 79 -25.85 -12.65 -2.71
C ILE A 79 -25.66 -14.05 -3.29
N ALA A 80 -26.62 -14.95 -3.07
CA ALA A 80 -26.57 -16.31 -3.61
C ALA A 80 -26.65 -16.34 -5.14
N ALA A 81 -27.41 -15.41 -5.74
CA ALA A 81 -27.53 -15.25 -7.18
C ALA A 81 -26.42 -14.37 -7.79
N ALA A 82 -25.64 -13.66 -6.97
CA ALA A 82 -24.56 -12.82 -7.47
C ALA A 82 -23.40 -13.73 -7.93
N PRO A 83 -22.93 -13.59 -9.18
CA PRO A 83 -21.69 -14.25 -9.56
C PRO A 83 -20.58 -13.75 -8.64
N VAL A 84 -19.72 -14.66 -8.16
CA VAL A 84 -18.51 -14.31 -7.41
C VAL A 84 -17.81 -13.19 -8.18
N LEU A 85 -17.75 -12.00 -7.58
CA LEU A 85 -17.21 -10.81 -8.23
C LEU A 85 -15.74 -11.08 -8.54
N LYS A 86 -15.45 -11.55 -9.76
CA LYS A 86 -14.10 -11.47 -10.30
C LYS A 86 -13.88 -9.99 -10.50
N VAL A 87 -13.03 -9.40 -9.69
CA VAL A 87 -12.53 -8.04 -9.90
C VAL A 87 -11.82 -8.05 -11.26
N ALA A 88 -12.57 -7.77 -12.31
CA ALA A 88 -12.04 -7.47 -13.61
C ALA A 88 -11.35 -6.11 -13.47
N ARG A 89 -10.05 -6.09 -13.77
CA ARG A 89 -9.34 -4.84 -14.03
C ARG A 89 -10.13 -4.08 -15.10
N ALA A 90 -10.18 -2.76 -14.93
CA ALA A 90 -10.92 -1.86 -15.81
C ALA A 90 -10.37 -1.94 -17.24
N ASP A 91 -10.96 -2.82 -18.04
CA ASP A 91 -11.12 -2.62 -19.48
C ASP A 91 -12.51 -2.05 -19.70
N ASP A 92 -12.61 -1.08 -20.60
CA ASP A 92 -13.75 -0.20 -20.91
C ASP A 92 -15.09 -0.90 -21.23
N ARG A 93 -15.15 -2.24 -21.19
CA ARG A 93 -16.33 -3.06 -21.48
C ARG A 93 -17.36 -3.13 -20.36
N ALA A 94 -16.98 -2.87 -19.11
CA ALA A 94 -17.95 -2.89 -18.00
C ALA A 94 -18.95 -1.73 -18.11
N VAL A 95 -18.55 -0.61 -18.74
CA VAL A 95 -19.40 0.57 -18.95
C VAL A 95 -20.46 0.30 -20.04
N GLU A 96 -20.12 -0.48 -21.07
CA GLU A 96 -20.99 -0.77 -22.22
C GLU A 96 -22.22 -1.64 -21.85
N SER A 97 -22.10 -2.47 -20.80
CA SER A 97 -23.20 -3.31 -20.32
C SER A 97 -24.22 -2.58 -19.42
N LEU A 98 -23.84 -1.41 -18.87
CA LEU A 98 -24.73 -0.56 -18.07
C LEU A 98 -25.61 0.35 -18.94
N GLU A 99 -25.27 0.53 -20.22
CA GLU A 99 -26.01 1.38 -21.18
C GLU A 99 -27.22 0.67 -21.82
N ARG A 100 -27.47 -0.61 -21.51
CA ARG A 100 -28.57 -1.39 -22.08
C ARG A 100 -29.81 -1.54 -21.21
N GLU A 101 -29.85 -0.92 -20.03
CA GLU A 101 -31.11 -0.76 -19.32
C GLU A 101 -31.90 0.40 -19.94
N PRO A 102 -33.17 0.20 -20.35
CA PRO A 102 -33.99 1.29 -20.86
C PRO A 102 -34.08 2.34 -19.75
N HIS A 103 -33.52 3.52 -20.01
CA HIS A 103 -33.56 4.65 -19.10
C HIS A 103 -34.99 4.85 -18.62
N ARG A 104 -35.29 4.43 -17.39
CA ARG A 104 -36.49 4.88 -16.68
C ARG A 104 -36.28 6.36 -16.43
N ILE A 105 -36.79 7.17 -17.34
CA ILE A 105 -36.85 8.61 -17.21
C ILE A 105 -37.69 8.88 -15.96
N PHE A 106 -37.02 9.21 -14.85
CA PHE A 106 -37.69 9.70 -13.65
C PHE A 106 -38.41 11.00 -14.04
N ARG A 107 -39.74 10.94 -14.15
CA ARG A 107 -40.56 12.14 -14.28
C ARG A 107 -40.55 12.86 -12.94
N PHE A 108 -39.70 13.88 -12.82
CA PHE A 108 -39.72 14.80 -11.69
C PHE A 108 -41.01 15.63 -11.76
N GLY A 109 -42.05 15.15 -11.07
CA GLY A 109 -43.36 15.80 -11.05
C GLY A 109 -43.48 16.91 -10.00
N SER A 110 -42.61 16.93 -8.99
CA SER A 110 -42.67 17.89 -7.89
C SER A 110 -41.31 18.53 -7.59
N MET A 111 -41.34 19.78 -7.10
CA MET A 111 -40.15 20.50 -6.65
C MET A 111 -39.44 19.77 -5.49
N ARG A 112 -40.17 18.93 -4.75
CA ARG A 112 -39.63 18.08 -3.68
C ARG A 112 -38.75 16.95 -4.23
N ASP A 113 -39.13 16.34 -5.36
CA ASP A 113 -38.33 15.27 -5.98
C ASP A 113 -37.00 15.82 -6.53
N ILE A 114 -37.02 17.04 -7.06
CA ILE A 114 -35.82 17.75 -7.51
C ILE A 114 -34.89 18.06 -6.33
N LEU A 115 -35.45 18.58 -5.23
CA LEU A 115 -34.71 18.86 -4.00
C LEU A 115 -34.11 17.59 -3.38
N ALA A 116 -34.88 16.50 -3.33
CA ALA A 116 -34.42 15.21 -2.82
C ALA A 116 -33.29 14.62 -3.68
N ALA A 117 -33.40 14.69 -5.01
CA ALA A 117 -32.37 14.25 -5.91
C ALA A 117 -31.08 15.09 -5.78
N ALA A 118 -31.21 16.42 -5.69
CA ALA A 118 -30.07 17.31 -5.47
C ALA A 118 -29.37 17.00 -4.13
N ALA A 119 -30.12 16.81 -3.05
CA ALA A 119 -29.57 16.43 -1.74
C ALA A 119 -28.86 15.08 -1.78
N ALA A 120 -29.41 14.08 -2.49
CA ALA A 120 -28.78 12.78 -2.66
C ALA A 120 -27.46 12.86 -3.45
N ILE A 121 -27.41 13.66 -4.52
CA ILE A 121 -26.18 13.87 -5.31
C ILE A 121 -25.11 14.54 -4.44
N VAL A 122 -25.47 15.60 -3.70
CA VAL A 122 -24.54 16.28 -2.78
C VAL A 122 -24.01 15.32 -1.73
N PHE A 123 -24.87 14.46 -1.16
CA PHE A 123 -24.45 13.45 -0.20
C PHE A 123 -23.51 12.39 -0.80
N ILE A 124 -23.86 11.84 -1.97
CA ILE A 124 -23.04 10.81 -2.64
C ILE A 124 -21.67 11.37 -3.05
N VAL A 125 -21.63 12.58 -3.61
CA VAL A 125 -20.38 13.21 -4.03
C VAL A 125 -19.56 13.70 -2.84
N GLY A 126 -20.20 14.32 -1.85
CA GLY A 126 -19.51 14.91 -0.70
C GLY A 126 -19.00 13.87 0.31
N VAL A 127 -19.76 12.81 0.57
CA VAL A 127 -19.42 11.79 1.58
C VAL A 127 -19.04 10.45 0.93
N GLY A 128 -19.79 10.04 -0.08
CA GLY A 128 -19.65 8.72 -0.70
C GLY A 128 -18.31 8.53 -1.41
N ILE A 129 -17.94 9.45 -2.31
CA ILE A 129 -16.71 9.31 -3.12
C ILE A 129 -15.44 9.35 -2.25
N PRO A 130 -15.23 10.36 -1.37
CA PRO A 130 -14.05 10.39 -0.51
C PRO A 130 -13.99 9.17 0.42
N GLY A 131 -15.14 8.73 0.94
CA GLY A 131 -15.25 7.55 1.81
C GLY A 131 -14.88 6.24 1.12
N VAL A 132 -15.18 6.08 -0.17
CA VAL A 132 -14.80 4.88 -0.96
C VAL A 132 -13.31 4.92 -1.31
N LEU A 133 -12.76 6.08 -1.65
CA LEU A 133 -11.34 6.22 -1.98
C LEU A 133 -10.44 5.90 -0.77
N SER A 134 -10.80 6.37 0.42
CA SER A 134 -10.05 6.06 1.65
C SER A 134 -10.12 4.58 2.03
N VAL A 135 -11.27 3.93 1.86
CA VAL A 135 -11.42 2.47 2.07
C VAL A 135 -10.55 1.69 1.09
N ARG A 136 -10.50 2.09 -0.19
CA ARG A 136 -9.65 1.43 -1.18
C ARG A 136 -8.19 1.45 -0.77
N GLU A 137 -7.68 2.59 -0.32
CA GLU A 137 -6.29 2.72 0.10
C GLU A 137 -5.98 1.83 1.32
N ARG A 138 -6.89 1.80 2.32
CA ARG A 138 -6.74 0.92 3.49
C ARG A 138 -6.79 -0.55 3.09
N ASN A 139 -7.73 -0.95 2.24
CA ASN A 139 -7.83 -2.32 1.75
C ASN A 139 -6.57 -2.73 0.98
N MET A 140 -6.02 -1.84 0.14
CA MET A 140 -4.76 -2.10 -0.55
C MET A 140 -3.61 -2.36 0.43
N ARG A 141 -3.51 -1.59 1.52
CA ARG A 141 -2.50 -1.82 2.57
C ARG A 141 -2.70 -3.16 3.28
N ILE A 142 -3.95 -3.50 3.63
CA ILE A 142 -4.29 -4.78 4.29
C ILE A 142 -3.98 -5.97 3.36
N ASP A 143 -4.36 -5.90 2.09
CA ASP A 143 -4.11 -6.95 1.12
C ASP A 143 -2.60 -7.11 0.86
N CYS A 144 -1.86 -6.00 0.83
CA CYS A 144 -0.41 -6.00 0.73
C CYS A 144 0.24 -6.68 1.95
N SER A 145 -0.19 -6.31 3.15
CA SER A 145 0.26 -6.92 4.40
C SER A 145 -0.03 -8.43 4.42
N ARG A 146 -1.20 -8.85 3.93
CA ARG A 146 -1.57 -10.27 3.83
C ARG A 146 -0.68 -11.02 2.84
N ASN A 147 -0.39 -10.42 1.69
CA ASN A 147 0.52 -10.99 0.70
C ASN A 147 1.92 -11.19 1.30
N LEU A 148 2.46 -10.18 2.00
CA LEU A 148 3.74 -10.30 2.72
C LEU A 148 3.71 -11.39 3.79
N GLN A 149 2.62 -11.53 4.55
CA GLN A 149 2.50 -12.58 5.56
C GLN A 149 2.54 -13.98 4.92
N LEU A 150 1.84 -14.17 3.79
CA LEU A 150 1.85 -15.44 3.04
C LEU A 150 3.22 -15.71 2.40
N LEU A 151 3.89 -14.67 1.89
CA LEU A 151 5.27 -14.79 1.42
C LEU A 151 6.22 -15.15 2.56
N GLY A 152 6.05 -14.56 3.75
CA GLY A 152 6.81 -14.87 4.95
C GLY A 152 6.66 -16.32 5.38
N GLN A 153 5.44 -16.87 5.37
CA GLN A 153 5.22 -18.31 5.58
C GLN A 153 5.99 -19.15 4.55
N GLY A 154 6.00 -18.72 3.29
CA GLY A 154 6.79 -19.36 2.24
C GLY A 154 8.30 -19.28 2.49
N VAL A 155 8.81 -18.15 2.97
CA VAL A 155 10.22 -17.99 3.38
C VAL A 155 10.57 -18.95 4.52
N GLN A 156 9.71 -19.06 5.53
CA GLN A 156 9.90 -19.98 6.66
C GLN A 156 9.88 -21.45 6.22
N GLN A 157 8.94 -21.82 5.35
CA GLN A 157 8.88 -23.17 4.79
C GLN A 157 10.10 -23.48 3.92
N TYR A 158 10.60 -22.51 3.15
CA TYR A 158 11.84 -22.68 2.41
C TYR A 158 13.00 -22.93 3.38
N ALA A 159 13.18 -22.05 4.37
CA ALA A 159 14.31 -22.13 5.28
C ALA A 159 14.33 -23.41 6.13
N SER A 160 13.18 -23.97 6.47
CA SER A 160 13.12 -25.26 7.19
C SER A 160 13.67 -26.44 6.38
N VAL A 161 13.64 -26.37 5.05
CA VAL A 161 14.18 -27.40 4.14
C VAL A 161 15.63 -27.09 3.75
N PHE A 162 16.03 -25.81 3.75
CA PHE A 162 17.34 -25.35 3.28
C PHE A 162 18.28 -24.91 4.42
N ASN A 163 18.39 -25.73 5.48
CA ASN A 163 19.33 -25.52 6.60
C ASN A 163 19.23 -24.11 7.23
N SER A 164 18.02 -23.63 7.50
CA SER A 164 17.72 -22.30 8.01
C SER A 164 18.15 -21.13 7.12
N SER A 165 18.59 -21.39 5.88
CA SER A 165 18.89 -20.34 4.90
C SER A 165 17.60 -19.80 4.31
N LEU A 166 17.49 -18.48 4.26
CA LEU A 166 16.44 -17.82 3.50
C LEU A 166 16.61 -18.08 1.97
N PRO A 167 15.56 -17.85 1.14
CA PRO A 167 15.61 -18.00 -0.31
C PRO A 167 16.86 -17.38 -0.92
N PHE A 168 17.65 -18.21 -1.60
CA PHE A 168 18.92 -17.80 -2.19
C PHE A 168 19.17 -18.53 -3.52
N ALA A 169 19.70 -17.81 -4.50
CA ALA A 169 19.87 -18.28 -5.87
C ALA A 169 21.36 -18.36 -6.27
N GLY A 170 22.27 -18.25 -5.31
CA GLY A 170 23.70 -18.10 -5.54
C GLY A 170 24.10 -16.64 -5.72
N TRP A 171 25.38 -16.35 -5.44
CA TRP A 171 26.00 -15.05 -5.65
C TRP A 171 27.44 -15.26 -6.09
N ASN A 172 27.91 -14.43 -7.03
CA ASN A 172 29.30 -14.37 -7.46
C ASN A 172 29.79 -12.93 -7.22
N PRO A 173 30.98 -12.72 -6.64
CA PRO A 173 31.54 -11.37 -6.47
C PRO A 173 31.66 -10.54 -7.75
N SER A 174 31.73 -11.17 -8.94
CA SER A 174 31.72 -10.45 -10.23
C SER A 174 30.32 -10.03 -10.71
N TRP A 175 29.26 -10.43 -10.00
CA TRP A 175 27.89 -10.02 -10.29
C TRP A 175 27.54 -8.74 -9.56
N SER A 176 26.63 -7.98 -10.16
CA SER A 176 26.09 -6.75 -9.58
C SER A 176 24.56 -6.83 -9.53
N TRP A 177 23.94 -6.48 -8.41
CA TRP A 177 22.47 -6.36 -8.35
C TRP A 177 21.99 -5.06 -9.01
N ARG A 178 22.90 -4.10 -9.18
CA ARG A 178 22.68 -2.85 -9.93
C ARG A 178 22.97 -3.08 -11.41
N ARG A 179 22.27 -2.36 -12.28
CA ARG A 179 22.67 -2.30 -13.69
C ARG A 179 24.00 -1.57 -13.82
N SER A 180 24.95 -2.18 -14.53
CA SER A 180 26.26 -1.60 -14.86
C SER A 180 26.38 -1.39 -16.37
N ASP A 181 27.11 -0.36 -16.77
CA ASP A 181 27.48 -0.13 -18.18
C ASP A 181 28.73 -0.91 -18.58
N ASP A 182 29.43 -1.52 -17.62
CA ASP A 182 30.60 -2.37 -17.85
C ASP A 182 30.18 -3.76 -18.40
N PRO A 183 30.57 -4.15 -19.63
CA PRO A 183 30.23 -5.44 -20.22
C PRO A 183 30.78 -6.66 -19.46
N SER A 184 31.80 -6.47 -18.62
CA SER A 184 32.38 -7.54 -17.79
C SER A 184 31.55 -7.85 -16.54
N VAL A 185 30.64 -6.95 -16.17
CA VAL A 185 29.79 -7.10 -14.98
C VAL A 185 28.44 -7.67 -15.39
N GLN A 186 28.13 -8.85 -14.87
CA GLN A 186 26.83 -9.47 -15.10
C GLN A 186 25.81 -8.96 -14.07
N THR A 187 24.74 -8.31 -14.55
CA THR A 187 23.65 -7.87 -13.68
C THR A 187 22.78 -9.06 -13.24
N GLN A 188 22.62 -9.20 -11.93
CA GLN A 188 21.84 -10.22 -11.25
C GLN A 188 20.97 -9.57 -10.17
N PRO A 189 19.77 -9.10 -10.54
CA PRO A 189 18.85 -8.43 -9.60
C PRO A 189 18.48 -9.32 -8.42
N ASN A 190 18.20 -8.73 -7.26
CA ASN A 190 18.00 -9.46 -5.99
C ASN A 190 16.71 -10.31 -5.98
N ARG A 191 15.72 -9.98 -6.83
CA ARG A 191 14.41 -10.63 -6.96
C ARG A 191 14.52 -12.10 -7.32
N ARG A 192 15.62 -12.50 -7.95
CA ARG A 192 15.92 -13.90 -8.28
C ARG A 192 15.93 -14.81 -7.06
N HIS A 193 16.20 -14.24 -5.88
CA HIS A 193 16.17 -14.97 -4.62
C HIS A 193 14.73 -15.30 -4.21
N MET A 194 13.81 -14.35 -4.34
CA MET A 194 12.38 -14.58 -4.12
C MET A 194 11.76 -15.49 -5.17
N TYR A 195 12.29 -15.52 -6.39
CA TYR A 195 11.84 -16.45 -7.44
C TYR A 195 11.97 -17.92 -7.03
N LYS A 196 12.89 -18.24 -6.11
CA LYS A 196 13.04 -19.60 -5.56
C LYS A 196 11.77 -20.11 -4.88
N LEU A 197 10.97 -19.23 -4.29
CA LEU A 197 9.68 -19.59 -3.69
C LEU A 197 8.65 -20.01 -4.73
N LEU A 198 8.64 -19.38 -5.92
CA LEU A 198 7.80 -19.76 -7.05
C LEU A 198 8.30 -21.05 -7.71
N ALA A 199 9.59 -21.10 -8.04
CA ALA A 199 10.19 -22.23 -8.75
C ALA A 199 10.19 -23.52 -7.91
N GLY A 200 10.29 -23.40 -6.58
CA GLY A 200 10.23 -24.52 -5.64
C GLY A 200 8.83 -24.91 -5.19
N SER A 201 7.78 -24.28 -5.74
CA SER A 201 6.37 -24.51 -5.35
C SER A 201 6.06 -24.28 -3.87
N THR A 202 6.91 -23.55 -3.16
CA THR A 202 6.66 -23.11 -1.78
C THR A 202 5.56 -22.05 -1.75
N VAL A 203 5.52 -21.19 -2.77
CA VAL A 203 4.42 -20.25 -3.03
C VAL A 203 3.93 -20.48 -4.46
N ASN A 204 2.69 -20.92 -4.62
CA ASN A 204 2.16 -21.38 -5.92
C ASN A 204 1.33 -20.36 -6.70
N ASP A 205 0.98 -19.23 -6.08
CA ASP A 205 0.23 -18.15 -6.74
C ASP A 205 1.15 -16.94 -6.99
N PRO A 206 1.54 -16.66 -8.24
CA PRO A 206 2.31 -15.48 -8.62
C PRO A 206 1.65 -14.16 -8.22
N ARG A 207 0.33 -14.14 -7.99
CA ARG A 207 -0.38 -12.93 -7.53
C ARG A 207 0.08 -12.46 -6.16
N LEU A 208 0.59 -13.35 -5.31
CA LEU A 208 1.08 -13.01 -3.98
C LEU A 208 2.35 -12.16 -4.01
N PHE A 209 3.09 -12.16 -5.12
CA PHE A 209 4.28 -11.33 -5.32
C PHE A 209 3.96 -9.91 -5.75
N ILE A 210 2.68 -9.59 -5.94
CA ILE A 210 2.22 -8.29 -6.43
C ILE A 210 1.58 -7.51 -5.28
N CYS A 211 2.02 -6.26 -5.11
CA CYS A 211 1.38 -5.29 -4.23
C CYS A 211 0.14 -4.74 -4.96
N PRO A 212 -1.07 -4.81 -4.37
CA PRO A 212 -2.29 -4.28 -4.99
C PRO A 212 -2.27 -2.77 -5.26
N ALA A 213 -1.40 -2.02 -4.57
CA ALA A 213 -1.23 -0.59 -4.76
C ALA A 213 -0.25 -0.23 -5.90
N ARG A 214 0.31 -1.24 -6.58
CA ARG A 214 1.20 -1.07 -7.74
C ARG A 214 0.53 -1.57 -9.02
N ASP A 215 0.81 -0.88 -10.12
CA ASP A 215 0.43 -1.33 -11.45
C ASP A 215 1.42 -2.38 -12.00
N HIS A 216 1.53 -3.48 -11.27
CA HIS A 216 2.41 -4.61 -11.56
C HIS A 216 1.59 -5.83 -11.98
N VAL A 217 2.22 -6.74 -12.72
CA VAL A 217 1.54 -7.88 -13.35
C VAL A 217 2.15 -9.20 -12.86
N PRO A 218 1.35 -10.14 -12.33
CA PRO A 218 1.86 -11.44 -11.90
C PRO A 218 2.56 -12.15 -13.06
N MET A 219 3.66 -12.85 -12.76
CA MET A 219 4.31 -13.74 -13.72
C MET A 219 3.32 -14.81 -14.21
N ARG A 220 3.37 -15.14 -15.52
CA ARG A 220 2.57 -16.24 -16.06
C ARG A 220 3.08 -17.56 -15.52
N LYS A 221 2.17 -18.44 -15.10
CA LYS A 221 2.51 -19.75 -14.51
C LYS A 221 3.35 -20.62 -15.45
N ASP A 222 3.03 -20.62 -16.75
CA ASP A 222 3.75 -21.40 -17.76
C ASP A 222 5.22 -21.01 -17.89
N ASP A 223 5.58 -19.77 -17.53
CA ASP A 223 6.94 -19.26 -17.63
C ASP A 223 7.80 -19.63 -16.41
N ILE A 224 7.19 -20.05 -15.30
CA ILE A 224 7.90 -20.39 -14.05
C ILE A 224 8.81 -21.60 -14.27
N ALA A 225 8.36 -22.64 -14.97
CA ALA A 225 9.20 -23.82 -15.19
C ALA A 225 10.35 -23.59 -16.20
N ARG A 226 10.32 -22.49 -16.97
CA ARG A 226 11.22 -22.23 -18.10
C ARG A 226 12.29 -21.18 -17.81
N ARG A 227 12.33 -20.64 -16.59
CA ARG A 227 13.19 -19.51 -16.23
C ARG A 227 13.93 -19.79 -14.93
N THR A 228 14.89 -18.92 -14.63
CA THR A 228 15.71 -18.95 -13.41
C THR A 228 15.54 -17.69 -12.56
N ASP A 229 14.73 -16.73 -13.04
CA ASP A 229 14.31 -15.50 -12.39
C ASP A 229 12.91 -15.12 -12.91
N PHE A 230 12.28 -14.15 -12.25
CA PHE A 230 11.16 -13.38 -12.79
C PHE A 230 11.48 -12.85 -14.19
N ALA A 231 10.47 -12.82 -15.06
CA ALA A 231 10.70 -12.36 -16.44
C ALA A 231 11.01 -10.86 -16.51
N GLU A 232 10.39 -10.07 -15.64
CA GLU A 232 10.51 -8.62 -15.58
C GLU A 232 10.39 -8.11 -14.13
N SER A 233 10.85 -6.88 -13.87
CA SER A 233 10.71 -6.20 -12.55
C SER A 233 9.25 -6.13 -12.11
N LYS A 234 8.33 -5.92 -13.05
CA LYS A 234 6.90 -5.84 -12.77
C LYS A 234 6.26 -7.15 -12.32
N ASN A 235 6.98 -8.27 -12.36
CA ASN A 235 6.48 -9.56 -11.85
C ASN A 235 6.65 -9.74 -10.34
N ILE A 236 7.28 -8.78 -9.66
CA ILE A 236 7.37 -8.73 -8.21
C ILE A 236 7.33 -7.26 -7.74
N SER A 237 6.49 -6.93 -6.77
CA SER A 237 6.39 -5.57 -6.23
C SER A 237 7.22 -5.36 -4.97
N TYR A 238 7.57 -6.43 -4.27
CA TYR A 238 8.21 -6.36 -2.97
C TYR A 238 9.73 -6.30 -3.07
N ALA A 239 10.34 -5.54 -2.17
CA ALA A 239 11.77 -5.58 -1.92
C ALA A 239 12.09 -6.73 -0.95
N TYR A 240 13.25 -7.34 -1.13
CA TYR A 240 13.73 -8.47 -0.32
C TYR A 240 15.12 -8.15 0.22
N PHE A 241 15.49 -8.78 1.34
CA PHE A 241 16.82 -8.63 1.93
C PHE A 241 17.92 -8.81 0.88
N ASN A 242 18.90 -7.91 0.87
CA ASN A 242 20.02 -7.93 -0.07
C ASN A 242 20.92 -9.15 0.23
N MET A 243 21.00 -10.07 -0.72
CA MET A 243 21.73 -11.32 -0.56
C MET A 243 23.18 -11.29 -1.08
N ALA A 244 23.68 -10.13 -1.52
CA ALA A 244 25.04 -9.94 -2.03
C ALA A 244 26.14 -9.98 -0.94
N GLY A 245 25.77 -9.85 0.34
CA GLY A 245 26.67 -9.79 1.48
C GLY A 245 26.42 -10.88 2.54
N ARG A 246 26.48 -10.48 3.82
CA ARG A 246 26.12 -11.33 4.96
C ARG A 246 24.63 -11.65 4.88
N ARG A 247 24.33 -12.92 4.61
CA ARG A 247 22.95 -13.42 4.51
C ARG A 247 22.41 -13.83 5.88
N PRO A 248 21.18 -13.44 6.23
CA PRO A 248 20.54 -13.89 7.44
C PRO A 248 20.09 -15.34 7.31
N THR A 249 19.83 -15.93 8.47
CA THR A 249 19.30 -17.26 8.71
C THR A 249 18.18 -17.17 9.73
N LEU A 250 17.39 -18.22 9.90
CA LEU A 250 16.33 -18.23 10.94
C LEU A 250 16.85 -18.10 12.39
N ALA A 251 18.16 -18.19 12.60
CA ALA A 251 18.78 -18.03 13.91
C ALA A 251 19.21 -16.57 14.22
N ASP A 252 19.14 -15.67 13.24
CA ASP A 252 19.45 -14.26 13.44
C ASP A 252 18.28 -13.52 14.14
N ASP A 253 18.41 -12.20 14.34
CA ASP A 253 17.44 -11.41 15.12
C ASP A 253 16.01 -11.55 14.56
N PRO A 254 15.03 -12.01 15.36
CA PRO A 254 13.65 -12.23 14.89
C PRO A 254 12.96 -10.95 14.39
N SER A 255 13.41 -9.78 14.84
CA SER A 255 12.87 -8.47 14.43
C SER A 255 13.45 -7.97 13.10
N LEU A 256 14.46 -8.64 12.54
CA LEU A 256 15.13 -8.26 11.30
C LEU A 256 14.14 -8.13 10.14
N PRO A 257 14.02 -6.97 9.48
CA PRO A 257 13.25 -6.82 8.25
C PRO A 257 13.81 -7.70 7.13
N ILE A 258 12.96 -8.51 6.50
CA ILE A 258 13.36 -9.41 5.40
C ILE A 258 12.60 -9.14 4.10
N LEU A 259 11.39 -8.59 4.17
CA LEU A 259 10.63 -8.09 3.02
C LEU A 259 9.95 -6.78 3.34
N SER A 260 9.73 -5.97 2.31
CA SER A 260 8.93 -4.76 2.41
C SER A 260 8.26 -4.46 1.06
N ASP A 261 7.36 -3.49 1.07
CA ASP A 261 6.89 -2.82 -0.15
C ASP A 261 8.06 -2.25 -0.99
N ASP A 262 7.76 -1.77 -2.21
CA ASP A 262 8.75 -1.35 -3.22
C ASP A 262 9.79 -0.36 -2.67
N ASN A 263 11.08 -0.63 -2.94
CA ASN A 263 12.19 0.21 -2.52
C ASN A 263 12.10 1.60 -3.21
N PRO A 264 12.19 2.73 -2.47
CA PRO A 264 12.06 4.07 -3.04
C PRO A 264 13.33 4.61 -3.70
N LEU A 265 14.48 3.99 -3.42
CA LEU A 265 15.80 4.35 -3.95
C LEU A 265 16.11 3.65 -5.26
N PHE A 266 15.73 2.38 -5.39
CA PHE A 266 16.07 1.54 -6.55
C PHE A 266 14.85 0.79 -7.09
N ASP A 267 14.66 0.81 -8.41
CA ASP A 267 13.73 -0.07 -9.11
C ASP A 267 14.53 -1.01 -10.01
N ASP A 268 14.63 -2.28 -9.61
CA ASP A 268 15.40 -3.30 -10.33
C ASP A 268 16.86 -2.91 -10.56
N GLY A 269 17.50 -2.40 -9.51
CA GLY A 269 18.88 -1.92 -9.57
C GLY A 269 19.07 -0.60 -10.35
N LEU A 270 18.00 0.09 -10.75
CA LEU A 270 18.09 1.43 -11.33
C LEU A 270 17.81 2.49 -10.25
N PRO A 271 18.68 3.50 -10.06
CA PRO A 271 18.43 4.56 -9.09
C PRO A 271 17.23 5.42 -9.52
N LEU A 272 16.35 5.71 -8.57
CA LEU A 272 15.14 6.52 -8.75
C LEU A 272 15.32 7.99 -8.36
N TYR A 273 16.47 8.34 -7.79
CA TYR A 273 16.80 9.67 -7.29
C TYR A 273 17.93 10.29 -8.10
N ASP A 274 17.85 11.60 -8.29
CA ASP A 274 18.91 12.37 -8.92
C ASP A 274 19.90 12.84 -7.84
N LEU A 275 21.07 12.19 -7.78
CA LEU A 275 22.17 12.56 -6.90
C LEU A 275 22.66 14.01 -7.08
N ARG A 276 22.33 14.68 -8.20
CA ARG A 276 22.64 16.09 -8.41
C ARG A 276 21.68 17.04 -7.69
N ARG A 277 20.50 16.54 -7.31
CA ARG A 277 19.43 17.33 -6.67
C ARG A 277 19.23 16.99 -5.20
N TYR A 278 19.50 15.74 -4.81
CA TYR A 278 19.31 15.26 -3.45
C TYR A 278 20.51 14.45 -3.00
N THR A 279 20.83 14.53 -1.71
CA THR A 279 21.80 13.61 -1.11
C THR A 279 21.17 12.23 -0.96
N LEU A 280 22.00 11.17 -0.91
CA LEU A 280 21.52 9.83 -0.60
C LEU A 280 20.79 9.79 0.76
N SER A 281 21.29 10.53 1.76
CA SER A 281 20.66 10.63 3.08
C SER A 281 19.24 11.20 3.02
N ASP A 282 18.99 12.20 2.17
CA ASP A 282 17.64 12.77 2.00
C ASP A 282 16.71 11.75 1.33
N ALA A 283 17.19 11.10 0.27
CA ALA A 283 16.43 10.08 -0.44
C ALA A 283 16.12 8.88 0.45
N ALA A 284 17.04 8.50 1.35
CA ALA A 284 16.92 7.36 2.25
C ALA A 284 15.80 7.51 3.30
N GLN A 285 15.34 8.74 3.56
CA GLN A 285 14.19 8.97 4.45
C GLN A 285 12.84 8.78 3.74
N ALA A 286 12.84 8.53 2.42
CA ALA A 286 11.62 8.25 1.69
C ALA A 286 11.01 6.90 2.09
N ASN A 287 9.69 6.86 2.12
CA ASN A 287 8.91 5.63 2.24
C ASN A 287 8.59 5.03 0.87
N SER A 288 8.06 3.81 0.86
CA SER A 288 7.70 3.13 -0.38
C SER A 288 6.71 3.93 -1.24
N ARG A 289 6.93 3.87 -2.56
CA ARG A 289 6.02 4.44 -3.57
C ARG A 289 4.69 3.69 -3.68
N ALA A 290 4.59 2.47 -3.15
CA ALA A 290 3.38 1.65 -3.22
C ALA A 290 2.18 2.35 -2.57
N HIS A 291 2.40 3.04 -1.44
CA HIS A 291 1.35 3.73 -0.70
C HIS A 291 1.58 5.23 -0.68
N ARG A 292 1.92 5.80 -1.86
CA ARG A 292 2.12 7.24 -2.09
C ARG A 292 3.15 7.89 -1.15
N GLY A 293 4.12 7.13 -0.65
CA GLY A 293 5.13 7.64 0.29
C GLY A 293 4.63 7.83 1.73
N VAL A 294 3.41 7.39 2.07
CA VAL A 294 2.91 7.47 3.45
C VAL A 294 3.62 6.48 4.37
N GLY A 295 4.06 5.34 3.83
CA GLY A 295 4.70 4.27 4.59
C GLY A 295 4.86 3.00 3.76
N GLN A 296 5.25 1.93 4.43
CA GLN A 296 5.48 0.60 3.86
C GLN A 296 5.06 -0.48 4.84
N ASN A 297 4.53 -1.57 4.31
CA ASN A 297 4.45 -2.82 5.04
C ASN A 297 5.85 -3.45 5.10
N VAL A 298 6.25 -3.87 6.29
CA VAL A 298 7.54 -4.50 6.57
C VAL A 298 7.29 -5.83 7.24
N LEU A 299 7.82 -6.90 6.66
CA LEU A 299 7.82 -8.26 7.21
C LEU A 299 9.14 -8.48 7.95
N SER A 300 9.07 -8.83 9.24
CA SER A 300 10.20 -9.27 10.04
C SER A 300 10.47 -10.77 9.89
N LEU A 301 11.67 -11.18 10.26
CA LEU A 301 12.15 -12.56 10.18
C LEU A 301 11.26 -13.54 10.94
N ASP A 302 10.67 -13.14 12.07
CA ASP A 302 9.71 -13.94 12.84
C ASP A 302 8.31 -14.10 12.18
N GLY A 303 8.07 -13.42 11.06
CA GLY A 303 6.83 -13.51 10.30
C GLY A 303 5.80 -12.42 10.59
N HIS A 304 6.06 -11.47 11.49
CA HIS A 304 5.15 -10.34 11.72
C HIS A 304 5.23 -9.34 10.57
N VAL A 305 4.07 -8.81 10.17
CA VAL A 305 3.98 -7.71 9.21
C VAL A 305 3.42 -6.48 9.90
N ARG A 306 4.09 -5.33 9.74
CA ARG A 306 3.64 -4.05 10.26
C ARG A 306 3.70 -2.98 9.20
N PHE A 307 2.71 -2.08 9.19
CA PHE A 307 2.78 -0.86 8.41
C PHE A 307 3.59 0.19 9.17
N MET A 308 4.66 0.69 8.55
CA MET A 308 5.60 1.63 9.14
C MET A 308 5.60 2.94 8.33
N THR A 309 5.56 4.07 9.01
CA THR A 309 5.58 5.42 8.41
C THR A 309 6.98 6.03 8.34
N SER A 310 8.01 5.25 8.70
CA SER A 310 9.42 5.61 8.62
C SER A 310 10.22 4.40 8.10
N PRO A 311 11.32 4.64 7.37
CA PRO A 311 12.23 3.57 6.94
C PRO A 311 13.20 3.09 8.02
N ASN A 312 13.33 3.81 9.14
CA ASN A 312 14.28 3.50 10.23
C ASN A 312 13.69 2.45 11.19
N VAL A 313 13.43 1.26 10.67
CA VAL A 313 12.69 0.17 11.33
C VAL A 313 13.45 -1.15 11.34
N GLY A 314 14.70 -1.13 10.88
CA GLY A 314 15.66 -2.20 11.07
C GLY A 314 16.06 -2.36 12.53
N VAL A 315 16.86 -3.39 12.79
CA VAL A 315 17.36 -3.69 14.14
C VAL A 315 18.16 -2.47 14.64
N ALA A 316 17.94 -2.08 15.89
CA ALA A 316 18.53 -0.87 16.48
C ALA A 316 18.22 0.46 15.74
N GLY A 317 17.13 0.51 14.96
CA GLY A 317 16.71 1.72 14.23
C GLY A 317 17.41 1.90 12.89
N ASP A 318 18.02 0.83 12.35
CA ASP A 318 18.65 0.83 11.04
C ASP A 318 17.66 1.17 9.91
N ASN A 319 18.16 1.78 8.83
CA ASN A 319 17.33 2.19 7.69
C ASN A 319 17.23 1.04 6.68
N ILE A 320 16.01 0.57 6.44
CA ILE A 320 15.78 -0.63 5.61
C ILE A 320 16.12 -0.47 4.13
N TRP A 321 16.42 0.74 3.65
CA TRP A 321 16.72 1.01 2.23
C TRP A 321 18.21 1.15 1.94
N THR A 322 19.04 1.40 2.95
CA THR A 322 20.45 1.72 2.80
C THR A 322 21.32 0.83 3.67
N LEU A 323 22.50 0.48 3.15
CA LEU A 323 23.55 -0.12 3.95
C LEU A 323 24.24 0.91 4.83
N SER A 324 24.63 0.48 6.01
CA SER A 324 25.50 1.21 6.92
C SER A 324 26.84 1.55 6.25
N ASN A 325 27.26 2.81 6.34
CA ASN A 325 28.54 3.32 5.83
C ASN A 325 28.73 3.22 4.29
N VAL A 326 27.66 3.11 3.51
CA VAL A 326 27.72 3.15 2.04
C VAL A 326 27.09 4.45 1.53
N ALA A 327 27.92 5.30 0.93
CA ALA A 327 27.47 6.57 0.33
C ALA A 327 27.17 6.44 -1.17
N ASP A 328 27.86 5.52 -1.86
CA ASP A 328 27.74 5.28 -3.29
C ASP A 328 27.56 3.78 -3.55
N TYR A 329 26.54 3.42 -4.31
CA TYR A 329 26.23 2.02 -4.64
C TYR A 329 26.74 1.67 -6.04
N THR A 330 27.65 0.72 -6.17
CA THR A 330 28.08 0.12 -7.45
C THR A 330 27.30 -1.14 -7.80
N GLY A 331 26.53 -1.67 -6.85
CA GLY A 331 25.73 -2.89 -6.98
C GLY A 331 26.46 -4.17 -6.56
N HIS A 332 27.68 -4.04 -6.05
CA HIS A 332 28.41 -5.14 -5.43
C HIS A 332 28.29 -5.12 -3.90
N GLU A 333 27.77 -4.04 -3.34
CA GLU A 333 27.63 -3.88 -1.90
C GLU A 333 26.52 -4.77 -1.35
N GLY A 334 26.71 -5.23 -0.13
CA GLY A 334 25.69 -5.93 0.64
C GLY A 334 25.92 -5.80 2.15
N PRO A 335 24.95 -6.28 2.95
CA PRO A 335 25.00 -6.22 4.40
C PRO A 335 26.31 -6.76 4.95
N GLN A 336 26.94 -6.02 5.86
CA GLN A 336 28.17 -6.47 6.53
C GLN A 336 27.88 -7.24 7.82
N SER A 337 26.69 -7.04 8.39
CA SER A 337 26.19 -7.76 9.56
C SER A 337 24.81 -8.36 9.27
N ALA A 338 24.35 -9.27 10.13
CA ALA A 338 23.00 -9.81 10.03
C ALA A 338 21.90 -8.81 10.46
N THR A 339 22.28 -7.65 10.99
CA THR A 339 21.34 -6.61 11.47
C THR A 339 21.28 -5.37 10.56
N ASP A 340 22.22 -5.25 9.63
CA ASP A 340 22.30 -4.18 8.62
C ASP A 340 21.35 -4.54 7.47
N ALA A 341 20.10 -4.12 7.59
CA ALA A 341 19.04 -4.53 6.68
C ALA A 341 18.98 -3.60 5.48
N GLN A 342 19.40 -4.08 4.31
CA GLN A 342 19.08 -3.44 3.05
C GLN A 342 18.07 -4.28 2.28
N LEU A 343 16.89 -3.74 2.03
CA LEU A 343 15.84 -4.39 1.24
C LEU A 343 15.83 -3.81 -0.17
N LEU A 344 16.04 -4.64 -1.19
CA LEU A 344 16.00 -4.23 -2.59
C LEU A 344 15.42 -5.31 -3.50
N LYS A 345 15.02 -4.90 -4.71
CA LYS A 345 14.45 -5.77 -5.73
C LYS A 345 15.50 -6.31 -6.68
#